data_AF-A0A2D4PY45-F1
#
_entry.id   AF-A0A2D4PY45-F1
#
_cell.length_a   1.000
_cell.length_b   1.000
_cell.length_c   1.000
_cell.angle_alpha   90.00
_cell.angle_beta   90.00
_cell.angle_gamma   90.00
#
_symmetry.space_group_name_H-M   'P 1'
#
loop_
_entity.id
_entity.type
_entity.pdbx_description
1 polymer ?
#
loop_
_entity_poly.entity_id
_entity_poly.type
_entity_poly.pdbx_seq_one_letter_code
_entity_poly.pdbx_strand_id
1 'polypeptide(L)'
;NGEASAKSLWAINSHLRIKILCATYVNVNIRDIDKIYVRTGIYHGGEPLCDNVNTQRVPCSNPRWNEWLQYEMLVYDLPRAARLCLSICSVKGRKGAKE
;
A
#
# COMPACT_ATOMS: atom_id res chain seq x y z
N ASN A 1 33.43 -9.58 0.59
CA ASN A 1 32.63 -9.27 1.79
C ASN A 1 32.52 -7.77 1.93
N GLY A 2 31.50 -7.17 1.30
CA GLY A 2 31.26 -5.74 1.44
C GLY A 2 30.49 -5.50 2.74
N GLU A 3 31.16 -5.01 3.78
CA GLU A 3 30.48 -4.48 4.96
C GLU A 3 29.53 -3.37 4.52
N ALA A 4 28.24 -3.57 4.73
CA ALA A 4 27.26 -2.52 4.54
C ALA A 4 27.47 -1.47 5.64
N SER A 5 28.10 -0.35 5.29
CA SER A 5 28.19 0.83 6.17
C SER A 5 26.79 1.34 6.51
N ALA A 6 26.49 1.47 7.81
CA ALA A 6 25.21 2.02 8.26
C ALA A 6 25.09 3.50 7.86
N LYS A 7 23.93 3.90 7.34
CA LYS A 7 23.62 5.29 6.95
C LYS A 7 22.51 5.85 7.82
N SER A 8 22.61 7.14 8.15
CA SER A 8 21.54 7.87 8.83
C SER A 8 20.32 8.01 7.91
N LEU A 9 19.12 7.89 8.48
CA LEU A 9 17.85 8.14 7.78
C LEU A 9 17.82 9.55 7.17
N TRP A 10 18.38 10.53 7.88
CA TRP A 10 18.44 11.93 7.43
C TRP A 10 19.35 12.16 6.22
N ALA A 11 20.18 11.19 5.85
CA ALA A 11 20.99 11.26 4.63
C ALA A 11 20.23 10.81 3.37
N ILE A 12 18.98 10.34 3.50
CA ILE A 12 18.20 9.77 2.40
C ILE A 12 17.22 10.83 1.85
N ASN A 13 17.63 11.55 0.82
CA ASN A 13 16.80 12.54 0.13
C ASN A 13 15.95 11.90 -0.98
N SER A 14 14.88 11.20 -0.60
CA SER A 14 13.93 10.61 -1.56
C SER A 14 12.54 10.51 -0.96
N HIS A 15 11.52 10.43 -1.82
CA HIS A 15 10.16 10.09 -1.41
C HIS A 15 10.08 8.65 -0.91
N LEU A 16 9.23 8.41 0.09
CA LEU A 16 8.92 7.08 0.56
C LEU A 16 8.18 6.32 -0.54
N ARG A 17 8.63 5.10 -0.82
CA ARG A 17 7.94 4.18 -1.71
C ARG A 17 7.90 2.77 -1.11
N ILE A 18 6.77 2.10 -1.27
CA ILE A 18 6.55 0.74 -0.76
C ILE A 18 5.95 -0.12 -1.87
N LYS A 19 6.53 -1.30 -2.10
CA LYS A 19 6.05 -2.21 -3.14
C LYS A 19 5.04 -3.21 -2.58
N ILE A 20 3.84 -3.24 -3.14
CA ILE A 20 2.85 -4.28 -2.84
C ILE A 20 2.99 -5.39 -3.88
N LEU A 21 3.39 -6.58 -3.44
CA LEU A 21 3.66 -7.71 -4.33
C LEU A 21 2.41 -8.51 -4.64
N CYS A 22 1.94 -9.31 -3.68
CA CYS A 22 0.78 -10.18 -3.78
C CYS A 22 0.22 -10.50 -2.39
N ALA A 23 -0.96 -11.12 -2.36
CA ALA A 23 -1.53 -11.72 -1.16
C ALA A 23 -1.85 -13.19 -1.39
N THR A 24 -1.89 -13.97 -0.32
CA THR A 24 -2.33 -15.37 -0.33
C THR A 24 -3.45 -15.54 0.70
N TYR A 25 -4.23 -16.63 0.59
CA TYR A 25 -5.32 -16.93 1.52
C TYR A 25 -6.40 -15.84 1.62
N VAL A 26 -6.67 -15.14 0.51
CA VAL A 26 -7.76 -14.17 0.40
C VAL A 26 -9.05 -14.92 0.07
N ASN A 27 -9.80 -15.32 1.10
CA ASN A 27 -11.04 -16.06 0.95
C ASN A 27 -12.21 -15.09 0.72
N VAL A 28 -12.66 -14.98 -0.53
CA VAL A 28 -13.80 -14.14 -0.90
C VAL A 28 -14.78 -14.92 -1.78
N ASN A 29 -16.07 -14.60 -1.68
CA ASN A 29 -17.06 -15.14 -2.62
C ASN A 29 -16.90 -14.44 -3.98
N ILE A 30 -16.27 -15.12 -4.94
CA ILE A 30 -15.98 -14.57 -6.27
C ILE A 30 -17.23 -14.20 -7.08
N ARG A 31 -18.42 -14.68 -6.69
CA ARG A 31 -19.69 -14.29 -7.33
C ARG A 31 -20.15 -12.90 -6.92
N ASP A 32 -19.67 -12.40 -5.78
CA ASP A 32 -20.12 -11.14 -5.17
C ASP A 32 -19.07 -10.03 -5.24
N ILE A 33 -17.80 -10.37 -5.45
CA ILE A 33 -16.67 -9.45 -5.41
C ILE A 33 -15.94 -9.51 -6.75
N ASP A 34 -15.97 -8.40 -7.48
CA ASP A 34 -15.36 -8.33 -8.80
C ASP A 34 -13.85 -8.08 -8.71
N LYS A 35 -13.45 -7.14 -7.86
CA LYS A 35 -12.05 -6.73 -7.72
C LYS A 35 -11.70 -6.44 -6.27
N ILE A 36 -10.42 -6.58 -5.96
CA ILE A 36 -9.81 -6.23 -4.68
C ILE A 36 -8.64 -5.27 -4.91
N TYR A 37 -8.29 -4.51 -3.89
CA TYR A 37 -7.11 -3.65 -3.87
C TYR A 37 -6.54 -3.58 -2.45
N VAL A 38 -5.31 -3.09 -2.31
CA VAL A 38 -4.71 -2.80 -1.01
C VAL A 38 -4.78 -1.31 -0.78
N ARG A 39 -5.46 -0.90 0.29
CA ARG A 39 -5.41 0.47 0.80
C ARG A 39 -4.24 0.57 1.77
N THR A 40 -3.39 1.58 1.62
CA THR A 40 -2.27 1.85 2.52
C THR A 40 -2.28 3.29 3.00
N GLY A 41 -1.65 3.54 4.15
CA GLY A 41 -1.37 4.87 4.64
C GLY A 41 -0.25 4.86 5.67
N ILE A 42 0.43 5.99 5.80
CA ILE A 42 1.49 6.19 6.78
C ILE A 42 0.93 7.00 7.94
N TYR A 43 1.03 6.48 9.16
CA TYR A 43 0.39 7.06 10.34
C TYR A 43 1.38 7.26 11.49
N HIS A 44 1.10 8.27 12.32
CA HIS A 44 1.72 8.45 13.63
C HIS A 44 0.61 8.50 14.69
N GLY A 45 0.51 7.45 15.52
CA GLY A 45 -0.68 7.27 16.33
C GLY A 45 -1.93 7.11 15.44
N GLY A 46 -2.99 7.87 15.70
CA GLY A 46 -4.22 7.88 14.89
C GLY A 46 -4.18 8.81 13.67
N GLU A 47 -3.18 9.66 13.55
CA GLU A 47 -3.14 10.72 12.53
C GLU A 47 -2.35 10.28 11.29
N PRO A 48 -2.87 10.50 10.07
CA PRO A 48 -2.12 10.25 8.85
C PRO A 48 -1.02 11.30 8.66
N LEU A 49 0.16 10.86 8.22
CA LEU A 49 1.29 11.74 7.88
C LEU A 49 1.25 12.25 6.44
N CYS A 50 0.50 11.56 5.57
CA CYS A 50 0.26 11.92 4.17
C CYS A 50 -1.03 11.22 3.69
N ASP A 51 -1.48 11.55 2.47
CA ASP A 51 -2.65 10.91 1.87
C ASP A 51 -2.50 9.39 1.76
N ASN A 52 -3.62 8.69 1.91
CA ASN A 52 -3.65 7.25 1.71
C ASN A 52 -3.49 6.91 0.23
N VAL A 53 -2.73 5.85 -0.06
CA VAL A 53 -2.46 5.39 -1.41
C VAL A 53 -3.09 4.02 -1.60
N ASN A 54 -3.75 3.81 -2.73
CA ASN A 54 -4.34 2.52 -3.07
C ASN A 54 -3.55 1.88 -4.20
N THR A 55 -3.44 0.57 -4.19
CA THR A 55 -3.03 -0.18 -5.39
C THR A 55 -4.12 -0.19 -6.46
N GLN A 56 -3.75 -0.63 -7.65
CA GLN A 56 -4.69 -0.99 -8.70
C GLN A 56 -5.69 -2.06 -8.24
N ARG A 57 -6.90 -2.00 -8.79
CA ARG A 57 -7.93 -3.02 -8.55
C ARG A 57 -7.63 -4.25 -9.41
N VAL A 58 -7.45 -5.41 -8.78
CA VAL A 58 -7.15 -6.69 -9.44
C VAL A 58 -8.24 -7.73 -9.18
N PRO A 59 -8.43 -8.73 -10.05
CA PRO A 59 -9.37 -9.82 -9.78
C PRO A 59 -8.98 -10.57 -8.51
N CYS A 60 -9.97 -10.96 -7.69
CA CYS A 60 -9.71 -11.67 -6.44
C CYS A 60 -9.15 -13.09 -6.62
N SER A 61 -9.32 -13.69 -7.81
CA SER A 61 -8.72 -14.97 -8.18
C SER A 61 -7.20 -14.89 -8.39
N ASN A 62 -6.65 -13.70 -8.63
CA ASN A 62 -5.21 -13.48 -8.81
C ASN A 62 -4.76 -12.20 -8.07
N PRO A 63 -4.66 -12.23 -6.72
CA PRO A 63 -4.28 -11.10 -5.87
C PRO A 63 -2.79 -10.72 -6.01
N ARG A 64 -2.40 -10.19 -7.18
CA ARG A 64 -1.03 -9.78 -7.51
C ARG A 64 -1.04 -8.35 -8.05
N TRP A 65 -0.25 -7.48 -7.45
CA TRP A 65 -0.12 -6.07 -7.82
C TRP A 65 1.24 -5.75 -8.42
N ASN A 66 2.32 -6.21 -7.77
CA ASN A 66 3.70 -5.89 -8.14
C ASN A 66 3.93 -4.37 -8.35
N GLU A 67 3.27 -3.56 -7.55
CA GLU A 67 3.12 -2.12 -7.75
C GLU A 67 3.93 -1.33 -6.72
N TRP A 68 4.68 -0.33 -7.16
CA TRP A 68 5.32 0.64 -6.27
C TRP A 68 4.33 1.76 -5.95
N LEU A 69 3.95 1.88 -4.68
CA LEU A 69 3.18 3.01 -4.18
C LEU A 69 4.15 4.10 -3.71
N GLN A 70 4.02 5.30 -4.28
CA GLN A 70 4.74 6.50 -3.83
C GLN A 70 3.86 7.28 -2.88
N TYR A 71 4.44 7.73 -1.77
CA TYR A 71 3.78 8.57 -0.79
C TYR A 71 4.37 9.99 -0.88
N GLU A 72 3.52 11.00 -0.74
CA GLU A 72 3.93 12.41 -0.65
C GLU A 72 4.54 12.69 0.73
N MET A 73 5.66 12.01 1.02
CA MET A 73 6.42 12.09 2.26
C MET A 73 7.88 11.74 1.98
N LEU A 74 8.82 12.56 2.45
CA LEU A 74 10.24 12.28 2.33
C LEU A 74 10.70 11.31 3.42
N VAL A 75 11.66 10.46 3.08
CA VAL A 75 12.17 9.43 4.00
C VAL A 75 12.78 10.03 5.26
N TYR A 76 13.48 11.17 5.14
CA TYR A 76 14.10 11.83 6.28
C TYR A 76 13.10 12.49 7.24
N ASP A 77 11.85 12.72 6.81
CA ASP A 77 10.78 13.30 7.63
C ASP A 77 10.01 12.25 8.44
N LEU A 78 10.34 10.95 8.30
CA LEU A 78 9.66 9.88 9.03
C LEU A 78 9.91 9.99 10.55
N PRO A 79 8.87 10.25 11.37
CA PRO A 79 9.04 10.23 12.81
C PRO A 79 9.32 8.81 13.31
N ARG A 80 9.97 8.70 14.47
CA ARG A 80 10.42 7.42 15.03
C ARG A 80 9.30 6.38 15.21
N ALA A 81 8.07 6.82 15.44
CA ALA A 81 6.89 5.97 15.65
C ALA A 81 5.94 5.93 14.42
N ALA A 82 6.41 6.33 13.23
CA ALA A 82 5.65 6.15 12.00
C ALA A 82 5.33 4.67 11.73
N ARG A 83 4.14 4.38 11.23
CA ARG A 83 3.67 3.03 10.92
C ARG A 83 3.03 3.00 9.53
N LEU A 84 3.30 1.92 8.80
CA LEU A 84 2.49 1.54 7.65
C LEU A 84 1.21 0.86 8.17
N CYS A 85 0.06 1.41 7.81
CA CYS A 85 -1.25 0.80 8.03
C CYS A 85 -1.80 0.35 6.68
N LEU A 86 -2.32 -0.87 6.58
CA LEU A 86 -2.85 -1.40 5.33
C LEU A 86 -4.03 -2.35 5.53
N SER A 87 -4.87 -2.46 4.50
CA SER A 87 -5.99 -3.42 4.45
C SER A 87 -6.25 -3.88 3.00
N ILE A 88 -6.60 -5.16 2.83
CA ILE A 88 -7.16 -5.64 1.56
C ILE A 88 -8.65 -5.28 1.56
N CYS A 89 -9.08 -4.52 0.56
CA CYS A 89 -10.45 -4.04 0.40
C CYS A 89 -11.09 -4.70 -0.82
N SER A 90 -12.39 -5.03 -0.73
CA SER A 90 -13.19 -5.52 -1.86
C SER A 90 -14.00 -4.39 -2.48
N VAL A 91 -14.20 -4.47 -3.80
CA VAL A 91 -15.10 -3.59 -4.56
C VAL A 91 -16.12 -4.47 -5.27
N LYS A 92 -17.40 -4.20 -5.00
CA LYS A 92 -18.53 -4.84 -5.67
C LYS A 92 -19.06 -3.89 -6.75
N GLY A 93 -19.19 -4.37 -7.99
CA GLY A 93 -19.84 -3.63 -9.06
C GLY A 93 -21.27 -3.28 -8.68
N ARG A 94 -21.65 -2.01 -8.86
CA ARG A 94 -23.05 -1.59 -8.69
C ARG A 94 -23.82 -1.97 -9.96
N LYS A 95 -24.97 -2.62 -9.81
CA LYS A 95 -25.94 -2.76 -10.91
C LYS A 95 -26.34 -1.36 -11.39
N GLY A 96 -25.87 -0.95 -12.57
CA GLY A 96 -26.38 0.24 -13.26
C GLY A 96 -25.36 1.34 -13.64
N ALA A 97 -24.08 1.22 -13.31
CA ALA A 97 -23.09 2.15 -13.86
C ALA A 97 -22.60 1.63 -15.22
N LYS A 98 -23.08 2.22 -16.31
CA LYS A 98 -22.41 2.13 -17.62
C LYS A 98 -21.03 2.78 -17.47
N GLU A 99 -20.00 2.04 -17.87
CA GLU A 99 -18.67 2.60 -18.14
C GLU A 99 -18.72 3.47 -19.40
#